data_AF-A0A3F2RI07-F1
#
_entry.id   AF-A0A3F2RI07-F1
#
_cell.length_a   1.000
_cell.length_b   1.000
_cell.length_c   1.000
_cell.angle_alpha   90.00
_cell.angle_beta   90.00
_cell.angle_gamma   90.00
#
_symmetry.space_group_name_H-M   'P 1'
#
loop_
_entity.id
_entity.type
_entity.pdbx_description
1 polymer ?
#
loop_
_entity_poly.entity_id
_entity_poly.type
_entity_poly.pdbx_seq_one_letter_code
_entity_poly.pdbx_strand_id
1 'polypeptide(L)'
;MGIETDWNCAISLRPLESDGPDPHRMTSNYSDWDVKARLPHGVEAIKRHLAEVDNVPLLVSLYTDSTPETISEMISIFQENHEVVMGVGSSLKESNAPLFSKADLAVALQGGVQAFFDQQIPHGKELPVFSDEDIQFSHILNTLACSFRLKSTRDGADSQGKHNPEPAEAEDNATTGGTASVAHLIELIRLGRRMLTNFCQMNTFIFVSQLFLATLILASYAVPFPHLLLSMVRAGFVGADGVTLWNFVSASVPWTFWAVVFGVWPLLIVAIDEAVKTHDKRHLVRYNKFLRMQFDTRLGMWSPK
;
A
#
# COMPACT_ATOMS: atom_id res chain seq x y z
N MET A 1 -7.26 -11.13 17.78
CA MET A 1 -6.58 -10.39 16.69
C MET A 1 -5.88 -11.29 15.67
N GLY A 2 -5.79 -12.62 15.87
CA GLY A 2 -5.10 -13.49 14.90
C GLY A 2 -3.61 -13.22 14.76
N ILE A 3 -3.02 -12.56 15.77
CA ILE A 3 -1.58 -12.32 15.86
C ILE A 3 -0.98 -13.62 16.39
N GLU A 4 -0.10 -14.24 15.61
CA GLU A 4 0.67 -15.39 16.04
C GLU A 4 1.57 -14.97 17.20
N THR A 5 1.40 -15.61 18.36
CA THR A 5 2.20 -15.37 19.56
C THR A 5 3.13 -16.56 19.77
N ASP A 6 4.09 -16.72 18.85
CA ASP A 6 5.19 -17.66 19.02
C ASP A 6 6.40 -16.97 19.66
N TRP A 7 7.41 -17.76 20.03
CA TRP A 7 8.57 -17.31 20.79
C TRP A 7 9.37 -16.20 20.07
N ASN A 8 9.31 -16.11 18.73
CA ASN A 8 10.01 -15.11 17.91
C ASN A 8 9.07 -14.06 17.28
N CYS A 9 7.97 -13.71 17.96
CA CYS A 9 6.95 -12.82 17.38
C CYS A 9 6.96 -11.41 17.96
N ALA A 10 7.68 -11.16 19.06
CA ALA A 10 7.66 -9.89 19.75
C ALA A 10 9.08 -9.37 20.09
N ILE A 11 9.26 -8.06 19.98
CA ILE A 11 10.44 -7.33 20.44
C ILE A 11 10.01 -6.22 21.39
N SER A 12 10.63 -6.13 22.57
CA SER A 12 10.42 -4.97 23.45
C SER A 12 11.28 -3.80 22.99
N LEU A 13 10.67 -2.61 22.88
CA LEU A 13 11.38 -1.36 22.57
C LEU A 13 11.98 -0.70 23.81
N ARG A 14 11.78 -1.28 24.99
CA ARG A 14 12.41 -0.81 26.22
C ARG A 14 13.90 -1.17 26.21
N PRO A 15 14.80 -0.22 26.52
CA PRO A 15 16.22 -0.53 26.66
C PRO A 15 16.46 -1.39 27.91
N LEU A 16 17.30 -2.41 27.78
CA LEU A 16 17.84 -3.16 28.91
C LEU A 16 19.01 -2.38 29.53
N GLU A 17 18.95 -2.12 30.84
CA GLU A 17 20.04 -1.45 31.58
C GLU A 17 21.19 -2.40 31.95
N SER A 18 21.00 -3.72 31.82
CA SER A 18 22.01 -4.74 32.12
C SER A 18 21.82 -5.99 31.24
N ASP A 19 22.87 -6.78 31.04
CA ASP A 19 22.83 -8.10 30.35
C ASP A 19 22.02 -9.18 31.11
N GLY A 20 21.38 -8.81 32.23
CA GLY A 20 20.49 -9.69 33.00
C GLY A 20 19.06 -9.74 32.41
N PRO A 21 18.22 -10.66 32.93
CA PRO A 21 16.81 -10.72 32.55
C PRO A 21 16.09 -9.40 32.92
N ASP A 22 15.23 -8.89 32.04
CA ASP A 22 14.47 -7.65 32.28
C ASP A 22 13.67 -7.75 33.61
N PRO A 23 13.86 -6.82 34.57
CA PRO A 23 13.11 -6.82 35.82
C PRO A 23 11.60 -6.58 35.66
N HIS A 24 11.15 -6.00 34.55
CA HIS A 24 9.74 -5.78 34.25
C HIS A 24 9.12 -6.87 33.35
N ARG A 25 9.87 -7.95 33.15
CA ARG A 25 9.46 -9.10 32.38
C ARG A 25 8.26 -9.81 33.00
N MET A 26 7.22 -10.02 32.20
CA MET A 26 6.11 -10.87 32.60
C MET A 26 6.51 -12.34 32.48
N THR A 27 6.98 -12.92 33.59
CA THR A 27 7.32 -14.33 33.70
C THR A 27 6.05 -15.17 33.85
N SER A 28 5.55 -15.72 32.75
CA SER A 28 4.49 -16.74 32.81
C SER A 28 5.12 -18.13 32.76
N ASN A 29 4.58 -19.09 33.53
CA ASN A 29 5.07 -20.48 33.56
C ASN A 29 4.91 -21.24 32.22
N TYR A 30 4.24 -20.66 31.22
CA TYR A 30 3.83 -21.36 29.99
C TYR A 30 4.46 -20.82 28.70
N SER A 31 4.99 -19.60 28.69
CA SER A 31 5.50 -18.99 27.45
C SER A 31 6.51 -17.89 27.77
N ASP A 32 7.72 -18.31 28.05
CA ASP A 32 8.87 -17.45 28.25
C ASP A 32 9.47 -17.06 26.88
N TRP A 33 8.65 -16.43 26.01
CA TRP A 33 9.01 -16.09 24.62
C TRP A 33 10.39 -15.43 24.53
N ASP A 34 10.67 -14.57 25.50
CA ASP A 34 11.87 -13.75 25.65
C ASP A 34 13.14 -14.52 26.09
N VAL A 35 13.04 -15.63 26.83
CA VAL A 35 14.24 -16.37 27.33
C VAL A 35 14.86 -17.26 26.25
N LYS A 36 14.09 -17.57 25.21
CA LYS A 36 14.50 -18.40 24.09
C LYS A 36 14.74 -17.59 22.81
N ALA A 37 14.11 -16.43 22.68
CA ALA A 37 14.32 -15.52 21.57
C ALA A 37 15.71 -14.89 21.64
N ARG A 38 16.44 -14.91 20.52
CA ARG A 38 17.72 -14.20 20.36
C ARG A 38 17.52 -12.81 19.75
N LEU A 39 16.38 -12.18 20.06
CA LEU A 39 16.00 -10.91 19.45
C LEU A 39 16.54 -9.73 20.30
N PRO A 40 16.91 -8.60 19.66
CA PRO A 40 17.43 -7.44 20.36
C PRO A 40 16.34 -6.69 21.14
N HIS A 41 16.69 -6.03 22.26
CA HIS A 41 15.79 -5.17 23.04
C HIS A 41 16.19 -3.71 22.95
N GLY A 42 15.19 -2.86 22.75
CA GLY A 42 15.40 -1.44 22.58
C GLY A 42 15.84 -1.06 21.17
N VAL A 43 15.52 0.18 20.82
CA VAL A 43 15.70 0.70 19.45
C VAL A 43 17.17 0.70 19.01
N GLU A 44 18.08 1.01 19.92
CA GLU A 44 19.52 1.03 19.63
C GLU A 44 20.08 -0.37 19.34
N ALA A 45 19.63 -1.39 20.06
CA ALA A 45 20.04 -2.77 19.81
C ALA A 45 19.49 -3.28 18.48
N ILE A 46 18.27 -2.87 18.10
CA ILE A 46 17.69 -3.16 16.78
C ILE A 46 18.60 -2.57 15.69
N LYS A 47 18.97 -1.28 15.79
CA LYS A 47 19.86 -0.65 14.80
C LYS A 47 21.19 -1.38 14.65
N ARG A 48 21.82 -1.77 15.77
CA ARG A 48 23.07 -2.54 15.75
C ARG A 48 22.88 -3.91 15.08
N HIS A 49 21.80 -4.62 15.42
CA HIS A 49 21.50 -5.93 14.84
C HIS A 49 21.28 -5.86 13.32
N LEU A 50 20.60 -4.82 12.82
CA LEU A 50 20.39 -4.61 11.39
C LEU A 50 21.70 -4.34 10.63
N ALA A 51 22.67 -3.68 11.28
CA ALA A 51 23.97 -3.39 10.67
C ALA A 51 24.92 -4.60 10.68
N GLU A 52 24.88 -5.43 11.73
CA GLU A 52 25.88 -6.47 11.98
C GLU A 52 25.41 -7.89 11.69
N VAL A 53 24.09 -8.15 11.74
CA VAL A 53 23.54 -9.52 11.73
C VAL A 53 22.59 -9.74 10.55
N ASP A 54 21.34 -9.33 10.67
CA ASP A 54 20.33 -9.48 9.62
C ASP A 54 19.11 -8.58 9.86
N ASN A 55 18.13 -8.65 8.95
CA ASN A 55 16.90 -7.85 8.98
C ASN A 55 15.73 -8.50 9.75
N VAL A 56 15.96 -9.59 10.49
CA VAL A 56 14.90 -10.30 11.21
C VAL A 56 14.12 -9.41 12.19
N PRO A 57 14.74 -8.43 12.89
CA PRO A 57 13.96 -7.51 13.72
C PRO A 57 12.85 -6.79 12.97
N LEU A 58 13.00 -6.49 11.67
CA LEU A 58 11.95 -5.82 10.87
C LEU A 58 10.82 -6.77 10.46
N LEU A 59 11.01 -8.08 10.60
CA LEU A 59 10.05 -9.11 10.22
C LEU A 59 9.18 -9.57 11.38
N VAL A 60 9.42 -9.10 12.61
CA VAL A 60 8.56 -9.49 13.73
C VAL A 60 7.17 -8.87 13.61
N SER A 61 6.16 -9.56 14.15
CA SER A 61 4.77 -9.13 14.05
C SER A 61 4.36 -8.12 15.13
N LEU A 62 5.09 -8.06 16.25
CA LEU A 62 4.73 -7.25 17.41
C LEU A 62 5.93 -6.51 18.02
N TYR A 63 5.70 -5.26 18.38
CA TYR A 63 6.59 -4.49 19.25
C TYR A 63 5.86 -4.14 20.54
N THR A 64 6.53 -4.31 21.69
CA THR A 64 5.96 -4.03 23.02
C THR A 64 6.70 -2.89 23.72
N ASP A 65 6.11 -2.38 24.81
CA ASP A 65 6.68 -1.31 25.63
C ASP A 65 7.00 -0.02 24.86
N SER A 66 6.23 0.22 23.80
CA SER A 66 6.45 1.32 22.87
C SER A 66 5.98 2.66 23.45
N THR A 67 6.86 3.64 23.52
CA THR A 67 6.54 5.06 23.72
C THR A 67 6.44 5.79 22.37
N PRO A 68 5.78 6.97 22.29
CA PRO A 68 5.73 7.75 21.06
C PRO A 68 7.12 8.02 20.45
N GLU A 69 8.13 8.24 21.28
CA GLU A 69 9.51 8.47 20.86
C GLU A 69 10.09 7.22 20.22
N THR A 70 9.98 6.05 20.88
CA THR A 70 10.48 4.78 20.32
C THR A 70 9.75 4.36 19.04
N ILE A 71 8.44 4.65 18.93
CA ILE A 71 7.67 4.41 17.70
C ILE A 71 8.19 5.32 16.59
N SER A 72 8.42 6.59 16.89
CA SER A 72 9.00 7.55 15.94
C SER A 72 10.35 7.07 15.43
N GLU A 73 11.23 6.57 16.30
CA GLU A 73 12.51 6.02 15.87
C GLU A 73 12.36 4.74 15.04
N MET A 74 11.45 3.83 15.40
CA MET A 74 11.17 2.64 14.60
C MET A 74 10.65 3.01 13.20
N ILE A 75 9.80 4.03 13.07
CA ILE A 75 9.37 4.54 11.75
C ILE A 75 10.60 4.94 10.91
N SER A 76 11.54 5.68 11.50
CA SER A 76 12.79 6.03 10.81
C SER A 76 13.62 4.81 10.43
N ILE A 77 13.74 3.81 11.31
CA ILE A 77 14.50 2.58 11.01
C ILE A 77 13.89 1.85 9.82
N PHE A 78 12.57 1.68 9.77
CA PHE A 78 11.91 1.04 8.63
C PHE A 78 12.18 1.83 7.32
N GLN A 79 12.03 3.15 7.36
CA GLN A 79 12.28 4.02 6.20
C GLN A 79 13.74 3.95 5.72
N GLU A 80 14.71 3.96 6.65
CA GLU A 80 16.14 3.82 6.36
C GLU A 80 16.48 2.47 5.73
N ASN A 81 15.72 1.42 6.04
CA ASN A 81 15.84 0.08 5.47
C ASN A 81 15.00 -0.13 4.19
N HIS A 82 14.57 0.96 3.54
CA HIS A 82 13.80 0.96 2.30
C HIS A 82 12.41 0.29 2.40
N GLU A 83 11.83 0.26 3.59
CA GLU A 83 10.45 -0.16 3.80
C GLU A 83 9.51 1.05 3.78
N VAL A 84 8.28 0.84 3.29
CA VAL A 84 7.24 1.88 3.28
C VAL A 84 6.35 1.71 4.51
N VAL A 85 6.29 2.73 5.35
CA VAL A 85 5.61 2.67 6.65
C VAL A 85 4.21 3.27 6.56
N MET A 86 3.20 2.44 6.85
CA MET A 86 1.83 2.90 7.06
C MET A 86 1.54 3.04 8.55
N GLY A 87 1.35 4.28 9.01
CA GLY A 87 0.94 4.58 10.39
C GLY A 87 -0.58 4.48 10.54
N VAL A 88 -1.06 3.56 11.38
CA VAL A 88 -2.49 3.42 11.71
C VAL A 88 -2.68 3.69 13.19
N GLY A 89 -3.59 4.60 13.54
CA GLY A 89 -3.80 4.96 14.93
C GLY A 89 -5.11 5.67 15.20
N SER A 90 -5.45 5.81 16.48
CA SER A 90 -6.59 6.61 16.91
C SER A 90 -6.38 8.09 16.61
N SER A 91 -7.44 8.75 16.16
CA SER A 91 -7.48 10.20 15.96
C SER A 91 -7.65 11.02 17.24
N LEU A 92 -8.02 10.39 18.37
CA LEU A 92 -8.16 11.10 19.66
C LEU A 92 -6.85 11.28 20.41
N LYS A 93 -5.85 10.44 20.13
CA LYS A 93 -4.57 10.49 20.83
C LYS A 93 -3.65 11.50 20.15
N GLU A 94 -3.43 12.64 20.81
CA GLU A 94 -2.55 13.71 20.32
C GLU A 94 -1.14 13.21 19.97
N SER A 95 -0.58 12.29 20.79
CA SER A 95 0.76 11.74 20.55
C SER A 95 0.91 11.04 19.19
N ASN A 96 -0.20 10.68 18.54
CA ASN A 96 -0.17 10.08 17.21
C ASN A 96 -0.01 11.12 16.09
N ALA A 97 -0.38 12.39 16.31
CA ALA A 97 -0.27 13.44 15.30
C ALA A 97 1.16 13.59 14.71
N PRO A 98 2.24 13.69 15.53
CA PRO A 98 3.60 13.72 14.99
C PRO A 98 4.00 12.41 14.30
N LEU A 99 3.49 11.26 14.77
CA LEU A 99 3.76 9.95 14.16
C LEU A 99 3.13 9.82 12.78
N PHE A 100 1.88 10.31 12.62
CA PHE A 100 1.19 10.35 11.34
C PHE A 100 1.93 11.21 10.33
N SER A 101 2.51 12.34 10.77
CA SER A 101 3.31 13.19 9.90
C SER A 101 4.66 12.58 9.50
N LYS A 102 5.16 11.61 10.28
CA LYS A 102 6.46 10.97 10.03
C LYS A 102 6.35 9.74 9.13
N ALA A 103 5.25 9.00 9.22
CA ALA A 103 4.98 7.85 8.37
C ALA A 103 4.80 8.26 6.89
N ASP A 104 5.14 7.37 5.95
CA ASP A 104 4.99 7.62 4.51
C ASP A 104 3.51 7.71 4.10
N LEU A 105 2.66 7.00 4.83
CA LEU A 105 1.22 7.01 4.68
C LEU A 105 0.56 6.88 6.05
N ALA A 106 -0.42 7.73 6.37
CA ALA A 106 -1.12 7.68 7.64
C ALA A 106 -2.62 7.50 7.48
N VAL A 107 -3.19 6.61 8.29
CA VAL A 107 -4.63 6.33 8.36
C VAL A 107 -5.10 6.52 9.80
N ALA A 108 -5.99 7.47 9.99
CA ALA A 108 -6.60 7.72 11.28
C ALA A 108 -7.90 6.95 11.44
N LEU A 109 -8.04 6.25 12.56
CA LEU A 109 -9.29 5.64 12.99
C LEU A 109 -10.07 6.65 13.84
N GLN A 110 -11.25 7.03 13.36
CA GLN A 110 -12.18 7.90 14.06
C GLN A 110 -13.23 7.04 14.76
N GLY A 111 -13.06 6.90 16.07
CA GLY A 111 -14.02 6.26 16.97
C GLY A 111 -14.59 7.27 17.95
N GLY A 112 -15.83 7.04 18.39
CA GLY A 112 -16.42 7.82 19.47
C GLY A 112 -15.65 7.63 20.77
N VAL A 113 -15.70 8.62 21.65
CA VAL A 113 -14.96 8.62 22.92
C VAL A 113 -15.34 7.44 23.83
N GLN A 114 -16.58 6.96 23.71
CA GLN A 114 -17.06 5.74 24.39
C GLN A 114 -16.31 4.45 23.99
N ALA A 115 -15.60 4.43 22.86
CA ALA A 115 -14.76 3.29 22.48
C ALA A 115 -13.43 3.25 23.26
N PHE A 116 -13.08 4.34 23.96
CA PHE A 116 -11.82 4.48 24.71
C PHE A 116 -12.04 4.57 26.23
N PHE A 117 -13.26 4.88 26.66
CA PHE A 117 -13.64 4.94 28.06
C PHE A 117 -14.80 3.99 28.32
N ASP A 118 -14.63 3.07 29.27
CA ASP A 118 -15.69 2.14 29.72
C ASP A 118 -16.90 2.87 30.33
N GLN A 119 -16.74 4.14 30.67
CA GLN A 119 -17.80 4.99 31.22
C GLN A 119 -18.19 6.07 30.22
N GLN A 120 -19.50 6.35 30.13
CA GLN A 120 -19.98 7.53 29.42
C GLN A 120 -19.38 8.77 30.07
N ILE A 121 -18.81 9.66 29.25
CA ILE A 121 -18.32 10.95 29.73
C ILE A 121 -19.50 11.65 30.41
N PRO A 122 -19.35 12.15 31.65
CA PRO A 122 -20.44 12.80 32.35
C PRO A 122 -20.89 14.03 31.54
N HIS A 123 -22.11 14.00 31.01
CA HIS A 123 -22.74 15.16 30.38
C HIS A 123 -23.37 16.02 31.47
N GLY A 124 -22.82 17.21 31.72
CA GLY A 124 -23.31 18.14 32.72
C GLY A 124 -23.17 19.59 32.27
N LYS A 125 -24.15 20.42 32.60
CA LYS A 125 -24.11 21.88 32.37
C LYS A 125 -23.04 22.61 33.19
N GLU A 126 -22.47 21.96 34.22
CA GLU A 126 -21.62 22.59 35.24
C GLU A 126 -20.17 22.08 35.26
N LEU A 127 -19.82 21.13 34.40
CA LEU A 127 -18.43 20.68 34.21
C LEU A 127 -17.93 21.19 32.85
N PRO A 128 -16.62 21.47 32.66
CA PRO A 128 -16.04 21.65 31.34
C PRO A 128 -16.00 20.28 30.65
N VAL A 129 -17.16 19.81 30.22
CA VAL A 129 -17.32 18.57 29.46
C VAL A 129 -17.04 18.95 28.01
N PHE A 130 -16.11 18.25 27.37
CA PHE A 130 -15.86 18.41 25.93
C PHE A 130 -17.18 18.26 25.18
N SER A 131 -17.58 19.29 24.44
CA SER A 131 -18.71 19.18 23.53
C SER A 131 -18.36 18.22 22.40
N ASP A 132 -19.37 17.68 21.72
CA ASP A 132 -19.14 16.87 20.53
C ASP A 132 -18.37 17.67 19.46
N GLU A 133 -18.59 18.99 19.40
CA GLU A 133 -17.85 19.91 18.52
C GLU A 133 -16.36 19.96 18.86
N ASP A 134 -16.01 20.03 20.16
CA ASP A 134 -14.62 20.04 20.61
C ASP A 134 -13.91 18.71 20.27
N ILE A 135 -14.62 17.60 20.39
CA ILE A 135 -14.12 16.26 20.04
C ILE A 135 -13.90 16.17 18.52
N GLN A 136 -14.86 16.63 17.70
CA GLN A 136 -14.69 16.68 16.25
C GLN A 136 -13.53 17.58 15.84
N PHE A 137 -13.37 18.73 16.50
CA PHE A 137 -12.25 19.62 16.24
C PHE A 137 -10.90 18.96 16.58
N SER A 138 -10.81 18.26 17.72
CA SER A 138 -9.63 17.47 18.09
C SER A 138 -9.31 16.40 17.05
N HIS A 139 -10.32 15.64 16.60
CA HIS A 139 -10.14 14.67 15.51
C HIS A 139 -9.58 15.33 14.26
N ILE A 140 -10.08 16.51 13.87
CA ILE A 140 -9.62 17.22 12.67
C ILE A 140 -8.14 17.61 12.81
N LEU A 141 -7.76 18.20 13.95
CA LEU A 141 -6.39 18.66 14.21
C LEU A 141 -5.39 17.51 14.25
N ASN A 142 -5.70 16.45 14.99
CA ASN A 142 -4.80 15.31 15.16
C ASN A 142 -4.58 14.52 13.86
N THR A 143 -5.49 14.66 12.89
CA THR A 143 -5.46 13.90 11.64
C THR A 143 -5.19 14.75 10.41
N LEU A 144 -4.64 15.96 10.59
CA LEU A 144 -4.26 16.84 9.48
C LEU A 144 -3.23 16.21 8.55
N ALA A 145 -2.28 15.44 9.10
CA ALA A 145 -1.26 14.74 8.33
C ALA A 145 -1.73 13.40 7.72
N CYS A 146 -2.93 12.92 8.07
CA CYS A 146 -3.43 11.64 7.61
C CYS A 146 -4.02 11.72 6.21
N SER A 147 -3.70 10.75 5.35
CA SER A 147 -4.27 10.64 4.01
C SER A 147 -5.69 10.11 4.03
N PHE A 148 -6.02 9.24 4.99
CA PHE A 148 -7.35 8.65 5.14
C PHE A 148 -7.84 8.76 6.58
N ARG A 149 -9.14 9.01 6.73
CA ARG A 149 -9.86 9.01 8.01
C ARG A 149 -10.98 7.98 7.93
N LEU A 150 -10.89 6.93 8.73
CA LEU A 150 -11.86 5.85 8.76
C LEU A 150 -12.80 6.02 9.95
N LYS A 151 -14.07 6.30 9.66
CA LYS A 151 -15.09 6.48 10.70
C LYS A 151 -15.69 5.15 11.10
N SER A 152 -15.74 4.87 12.40
CA SER A 152 -16.53 3.76 12.94
C SER A 152 -18.02 4.06 12.78
N THR A 153 -18.80 3.10 12.29
CA THR A 153 -20.17 3.27 11.78
C THR A 153 -21.24 3.60 12.84
N ARG A 154 -20.86 3.98 14.08
CA ARG A 154 -21.82 4.19 15.16
C ARG A 154 -22.42 5.60 15.25
N ASP A 155 -21.86 6.59 14.54
CA ASP A 155 -22.37 7.98 14.59
C ASP A 155 -23.61 8.24 13.72
N GLY A 156 -24.14 7.24 13.01
CA GLY A 156 -25.30 7.39 12.11
C GLY A 156 -26.65 7.06 12.73
N ALA A 157 -26.70 6.49 13.94
CA ALA A 157 -27.92 5.92 14.49
C ALA A 157 -28.79 6.90 15.30
N ASP A 158 -28.40 8.17 15.47
CA ASP A 158 -29.18 9.14 16.26
C ASP A 158 -30.08 10.06 15.42
N SER A 159 -30.26 9.79 14.12
CA SER A 159 -31.15 10.60 13.27
C SER A 159 -32.45 9.93 12.82
N GLN A 160 -32.81 8.74 13.33
CA GLN A 160 -34.12 8.15 13.02
C GLN A 160 -34.61 7.19 14.11
N GLY A 161 -35.60 7.64 14.89
CA GLY A 161 -36.50 6.75 15.63
C GLY A 161 -36.54 6.97 17.14
N LYS A 162 -37.44 7.83 17.60
CA LYS A 162 -38.07 7.70 18.92
C LYS A 162 -38.72 6.30 19.00
N HIS A 163 -38.08 5.34 19.65
CA HIS A 163 -38.78 4.31 20.40
C HIS A 163 -37.85 3.74 21.47
N ASN A 164 -38.30 3.82 22.72
CA ASN A 164 -37.62 3.29 23.90
C ASN A 164 -37.10 1.87 23.67
N PRO A 165 -35.86 1.54 24.08
CA PRO A 165 -35.50 0.17 24.39
C PRO A 165 -35.58 -0.07 25.90
N GLU A 166 -36.30 -1.13 26.28
CA GLU A 166 -36.10 -1.86 27.54
C GLU A 166 -34.63 -2.30 27.69
N PRO A 167 -34.16 -2.55 28.93
CA PRO A 167 -32.78 -2.93 29.18
C PRO A 167 -32.56 -4.38 28.74
N ALA A 168 -32.17 -4.56 27.47
CA ALA A 168 -31.64 -5.81 26.96
C ALA A 168 -30.11 -5.86 27.20
N GLU A 169 -29.66 -7.05 27.57
CA GLU A 169 -28.37 -7.41 28.11
C GLU A 169 -27.18 -6.86 27.31
N ALA A 170 -26.15 -6.41 28.05
CA ALA A 170 -24.91 -5.85 27.52
C ALA A 170 -24.04 -6.94 26.87
N GLU A 171 -24.38 -7.34 25.64
CA GLU A 171 -23.44 -8.03 24.75
C GLU A 171 -22.53 -7.02 24.02
N ASP A 172 -21.32 -7.50 23.75
CA ASP A 172 -20.04 -6.81 23.57
C ASP A 172 -19.92 -5.99 22.26
N ASN A 173 -20.84 -5.04 22.05
CA ASN A 173 -21.05 -4.29 20.79
C ASN A 173 -19.92 -3.32 20.39
N ALA A 174 -18.93 -3.06 21.25
CA ALA A 174 -17.76 -2.23 20.92
C ALA A 174 -16.80 -2.94 19.97
N THR A 175 -16.68 -4.27 20.09
CA THR A 175 -15.84 -5.09 19.19
C THR A 175 -16.36 -5.05 17.76
N THR A 176 -17.69 -5.07 17.55
CA THR A 176 -18.32 -5.04 16.23
C THR A 176 -18.02 -3.73 15.46
N GLY A 177 -18.02 -2.57 16.12
CA GLY A 177 -17.70 -1.28 15.47
C GLY A 177 -16.22 -1.14 15.06
N GLY A 178 -15.30 -1.58 15.93
CA GLY A 178 -13.87 -1.61 15.62
C GLY A 178 -13.52 -2.58 14.49
N THR A 179 -14.22 -3.72 14.38
CA THR A 179 -14.00 -4.67 13.29
C THR A 179 -14.40 -4.10 11.93
N ALA A 180 -15.42 -3.25 11.87
CA ALA A 180 -15.83 -2.59 10.64
C ALA A 180 -14.73 -1.64 10.12
N SER A 181 -14.14 -0.80 10.98
CA SER A 181 -13.09 0.14 10.53
C SER A 181 -11.82 -0.57 10.05
N VAL A 182 -11.42 -1.66 10.71
CA VAL A 182 -10.29 -2.51 10.27
C VAL A 182 -10.60 -3.22 8.95
N ALA A 183 -11.84 -3.69 8.74
CA ALA A 183 -12.25 -4.26 7.46
C ALA A 183 -12.16 -3.23 6.32
N HIS A 184 -12.58 -1.99 6.56
CA HIS A 184 -12.43 -0.89 5.58
C HIS A 184 -10.95 -0.61 5.26
N LEU A 185 -10.07 -0.68 6.25
CA LEU A 185 -8.62 -0.53 6.03
C LEU A 185 -8.09 -1.64 5.11
N ILE A 186 -8.48 -2.91 5.35
CA ILE A 186 -8.06 -4.04 4.52
C ILE A 186 -8.57 -3.88 3.07
N GLU A 187 -9.82 -3.45 2.90
CA GLU A 187 -10.36 -3.14 1.57
C GLU A 187 -9.64 -1.98 0.90
N LEU A 188 -9.24 -0.95 1.65
CA LEU A 188 -8.47 0.17 1.12
C LEU A 188 -7.09 -0.28 0.63
N ILE A 189 -6.40 -1.15 1.38
CA ILE A 189 -5.14 -1.76 0.96
C ILE A 189 -5.35 -2.63 -0.29
N ARG A 190 -6.41 -3.44 -0.32
CA ARG A 190 -6.77 -4.28 -1.48
C ARG A 190 -7.04 -3.43 -2.71
N LEU A 191 -7.78 -2.32 -2.57
CA LEU A 191 -8.07 -1.39 -3.65
C LEU A 191 -6.80 -0.68 -4.13
N GLY A 192 -5.96 -0.20 -3.21
CA GLY A 192 -4.67 0.44 -3.53
C GLY A 192 -3.77 -0.49 -4.34
N ARG A 193 -3.67 -1.76 -3.96
CA ARG A 193 -2.93 -2.77 -4.73
C ARG A 193 -3.50 -2.98 -6.13
N ARG A 194 -4.83 -3.05 -6.28
CA ARG A 194 -5.49 -3.17 -7.60
C ARG A 194 -5.22 -1.93 -8.47
N MET A 195 -5.33 -0.74 -7.88
CA MET A 195 -5.08 0.52 -8.57
C MET A 195 -3.63 0.61 -9.05
N LEU A 196 -2.66 0.25 -8.21
CA LEU A 196 -1.25 0.22 -8.59
C LEU A 196 -1.00 -0.73 -9.76
N THR A 197 -1.56 -1.95 -9.72
CA THR A 197 -1.42 -2.89 -10.84
C THR A 197 -2.05 -2.36 -12.13
N ASN A 198 -3.20 -1.70 -12.04
CA ASN A 198 -3.86 -1.10 -13.20
C ASN A 198 -3.04 0.07 -13.76
N PHE A 199 -2.42 0.88 -12.90
CA PHE A 199 -1.56 2.00 -13.30
C PHE A 199 -0.30 1.53 -14.02
N CYS A 200 0.38 0.50 -13.50
CA CYS A 200 1.53 -0.09 -14.19
C CYS A 200 1.14 -0.66 -15.56
N GLN A 201 0.01 -1.38 -15.65
CA GLN A 201 -0.50 -1.90 -16.92
C GLN A 201 -0.82 -0.78 -17.92
N MET A 202 -1.47 0.29 -17.46
CA MET A 202 -1.75 1.46 -18.28
C MET A 202 -0.46 2.10 -18.81
N ASN A 203 0.57 2.25 -17.98
CA ASN A 203 1.85 2.80 -18.42
C ASN A 203 2.50 1.92 -19.49
N THR A 204 2.54 0.60 -19.30
CA THR A 204 3.06 -0.34 -20.30
C THR A 204 2.29 -0.22 -21.61
N PHE A 205 0.95 -0.17 -21.56
CA PHE A 205 0.11 0.00 -22.73
C PHE A 205 0.41 1.31 -23.47
N ILE A 206 0.60 2.42 -22.75
CA ILE A 206 0.98 3.72 -23.33
C ILE A 206 2.34 3.59 -24.02
N PHE A 207 3.36 3.02 -23.38
CA PHE A 207 4.69 2.85 -23.97
C PHE A 207 4.66 2.00 -25.25
N VAL A 208 3.96 0.87 -25.24
CA VAL A 208 3.83 0.00 -26.42
C VAL A 208 3.08 0.72 -27.56
N SER A 209 2.03 1.48 -27.22
CA SER A 209 1.28 2.28 -28.20
C SER A 209 2.11 3.41 -28.80
N GLN A 210 2.96 4.07 -28.00
CA GLN A 210 3.87 5.10 -28.51
C GLN A 210 4.94 4.50 -29.42
N LEU A 211 5.50 3.35 -29.05
CA LEU A 211 6.44 2.62 -29.91
C LEU A 211 5.78 2.26 -31.25
N PHE A 212 4.52 1.82 -31.23
CA PHE A 212 3.76 1.58 -32.44
C PHE A 212 3.63 2.83 -33.32
N LEU A 213 3.17 3.95 -32.76
CA LEU A 213 3.06 5.20 -33.52
C LEU A 213 4.41 5.62 -34.10
N ALA A 214 5.50 5.48 -33.34
CA ALA A 214 6.85 5.75 -33.84
C ALA A 214 7.24 4.84 -35.01
N THR A 215 6.91 3.54 -34.95
CA THR A 215 7.14 2.61 -36.08
C THR A 215 6.32 2.97 -37.32
N LEU A 216 5.07 3.40 -37.14
CA LEU A 216 4.23 3.87 -38.25
C LEU A 216 4.80 5.13 -38.90
N ILE A 217 5.24 6.08 -38.09
CA ILE A 217 5.85 7.33 -38.56
C ILE A 217 7.14 7.01 -39.32
N LEU A 218 8.01 6.16 -38.77
CA LEU A 218 9.25 5.76 -39.43
C LEU A 218 8.99 5.02 -40.75
N ALA A 219 8.04 4.08 -40.77
CA ALA A 219 7.64 3.38 -41.99
C ALA A 219 7.05 4.36 -43.02
N SER A 220 6.22 5.31 -42.57
CA SER A 220 5.66 6.38 -43.41
C SER A 220 6.72 7.31 -43.98
N TYR A 221 7.87 7.51 -43.33
CA TYR A 221 9.00 8.24 -43.92
C TYR A 221 9.86 7.36 -44.83
N ALA A 222 10.05 6.08 -44.49
CA ALA A 222 10.88 5.15 -45.25
C ALA A 222 10.25 4.69 -46.58
N VAL A 223 8.93 4.57 -46.65
CA VAL A 223 8.21 4.15 -47.87
C VAL A 223 8.28 5.21 -48.99
N PRO A 224 8.00 6.50 -48.76
CA PRO A 224 8.05 7.50 -49.82
C PRO A 224 9.47 7.96 -50.16
N PHE A 225 10.48 7.85 -49.29
CA PHE A 225 11.82 8.38 -49.58
C PHE A 225 12.46 7.80 -50.87
N PRO A 226 12.42 6.46 -51.11
CA PRO A 226 12.88 5.88 -52.37
C PRO A 226 11.98 6.25 -53.55
N HIS A 227 10.66 6.33 -53.33
CA HIS A 227 9.67 6.63 -54.37
C HIS A 227 9.68 8.09 -54.82
N LEU A 228 9.92 9.05 -53.92
CA LEU A 228 10.09 10.48 -54.22
C LEU A 228 11.39 10.73 -54.96
N LEU A 229 12.46 9.99 -54.64
CA LEU A 229 13.73 10.06 -55.35
C LEU A 229 13.62 9.47 -56.77
N LEU A 230 12.99 8.30 -56.92
CA LEU A 230 12.64 7.70 -58.22
C LEU A 230 11.67 8.58 -59.02
N SER A 231 10.69 9.21 -58.37
CA SER A 231 9.74 10.12 -59.00
C SER A 231 10.40 11.46 -59.37
N MET A 232 11.35 12.00 -58.61
CA MET A 232 12.11 13.19 -59.01
C MET A 232 13.06 12.89 -60.18
N VAL A 233 13.67 11.70 -60.19
CA VAL A 233 14.48 11.23 -61.33
C VAL A 233 13.60 11.01 -62.59
N ARG A 234 12.31 10.68 -62.41
CA ARG A 234 11.35 10.39 -63.49
C ARG A 234 10.43 11.57 -63.86
N ALA A 235 10.31 12.61 -63.03
CA ALA A 235 9.30 13.66 -63.18
C ALA A 235 9.90 15.08 -63.11
N GLY A 236 9.98 15.73 -64.28
CA GLY A 236 9.33 17.04 -64.38
C GLY A 236 7.84 16.87 -64.08
N PHE A 237 7.17 17.95 -63.67
CA PHE A 237 5.84 18.01 -63.02
C PHE A 237 4.66 17.20 -63.66
N VAL A 238 4.86 16.62 -64.84
CA VAL A 238 3.99 15.65 -65.50
C VAL A 238 4.87 14.45 -65.90
N GLY A 239 4.64 13.27 -65.31
CA GLY A 239 5.27 12.05 -65.81
C GLY A 239 4.84 11.82 -67.26
N ALA A 240 5.74 11.33 -68.11
CA ALA A 240 5.51 11.11 -69.55
C ALA A 240 4.25 10.27 -69.89
N ASP A 241 3.65 9.62 -68.88
CA ASP A 241 2.53 8.70 -68.96
C ASP A 241 1.18 9.34 -68.55
N GLY A 242 1.14 10.60 -68.08
CA GLY A 242 -0.10 11.35 -67.77
C GLY A 242 -0.84 10.96 -66.49
N VAL A 243 -0.24 10.16 -65.60
CA VAL A 243 -0.91 9.58 -64.42
C VAL A 243 -0.76 10.46 -63.18
N THR A 244 -1.86 10.63 -62.40
CA THR A 244 -1.87 11.41 -61.16
C THR A 244 -1.11 10.71 -60.02
N LEU A 245 -0.54 11.51 -59.11
CA LEU A 245 0.25 11.04 -57.96
C LEU A 245 -0.51 10.03 -57.08
N TRP A 246 -1.83 10.21 -56.93
CA TRP A 246 -2.70 9.28 -56.21
C TRP A 246 -2.78 7.89 -56.85
N ASN A 247 -2.93 7.82 -58.17
CA ASN A 247 -2.96 6.54 -58.89
C ASN A 247 -1.59 5.84 -58.91
N PHE A 248 -0.49 6.61 -58.88
CA PHE A 248 0.85 6.05 -58.76
C PHE A 248 1.11 5.47 -57.36
N VAL A 249 0.70 6.17 -56.30
CA VAL A 249 0.86 5.71 -54.91
C VAL A 249 0.02 4.46 -54.64
N SER A 250 -1.24 4.42 -55.11
CA SER A 250 -2.11 3.25 -54.94
C SER A 250 -1.67 2.02 -55.76
N ALA A 251 -1.02 2.22 -56.91
CA ALA A 251 -0.44 1.14 -57.70
C ALA A 251 0.91 0.64 -57.15
N SER A 252 1.68 1.51 -56.49
CA SER A 252 3.03 1.21 -55.99
C SER A 252 3.04 0.58 -54.60
N VAL A 253 2.08 0.93 -53.74
CA VAL A 253 1.96 0.36 -52.39
C VAL A 253 0.96 -0.80 -52.43
N PRO A 254 1.40 -2.06 -52.25
CA PRO A 254 0.51 -3.21 -52.27
C PRO A 254 -0.57 -3.08 -51.20
N TRP A 255 -1.79 -3.52 -51.50
CA TRP A 255 -2.90 -3.51 -50.53
C TRP A 255 -2.56 -4.27 -49.23
N THR A 256 -1.65 -5.26 -49.33
CA THR A 256 -1.14 -6.04 -48.21
C THR A 256 -0.42 -5.19 -47.17
N PHE A 257 0.23 -4.10 -47.57
CA PHE A 257 0.88 -3.18 -46.63
C PHE A 257 -0.16 -2.53 -45.70
N TRP A 258 -1.24 -1.99 -46.26
CA TRP A 258 -2.32 -1.39 -45.47
C TRP A 258 -3.02 -2.41 -44.57
N ALA A 259 -3.25 -3.62 -45.06
CA ALA A 259 -3.86 -4.71 -44.29
C ALA A 259 -2.98 -5.15 -43.10
N VAL A 260 -1.66 -5.23 -43.28
CA VAL A 260 -0.71 -5.58 -42.19
C VAL A 260 -0.61 -4.45 -41.17
N VAL A 261 -0.48 -3.21 -41.64
CA VAL A 261 -0.25 -2.04 -40.79
C VAL A 261 -1.47 -1.68 -39.94
N PHE A 262 -2.67 -1.67 -40.52
CA PHE A 262 -3.90 -1.29 -39.81
C PHE A 262 -4.67 -2.49 -39.24
N GLY A 263 -4.48 -3.69 -39.76
CA GLY A 263 -5.17 -4.89 -39.31
C GLY A 263 -4.33 -5.74 -38.37
N VAL A 264 -3.21 -6.28 -38.88
CA VAL A 264 -2.40 -7.28 -38.15
C VAL A 264 -1.64 -6.65 -36.99
N TRP A 265 -1.08 -5.46 -37.18
CA TRP A 265 -0.19 -4.86 -36.19
C TRP A 265 -0.90 -4.41 -34.89
N PRO A 266 -2.09 -3.80 -34.91
CA PRO A 266 -2.84 -3.52 -33.68
C PRO A 266 -3.23 -4.79 -32.92
N LEU A 267 -3.61 -5.86 -33.62
CA LEU A 267 -3.91 -7.16 -33.00
C LEU A 267 -2.68 -7.77 -32.34
N LEU A 268 -1.51 -7.67 -33.00
CA LEU A 268 -0.24 -8.13 -32.46
C LEU A 268 0.16 -7.35 -31.21
N ILE A 269 -0.06 -6.04 -31.18
CA ILE A 269 0.16 -5.20 -29.99
C ILE A 269 -0.72 -5.64 -28.82
N VAL A 270 -2.02 -5.81 -29.05
CA VAL A 270 -2.95 -6.26 -28.00
C VAL A 270 -2.56 -7.66 -27.49
N ALA A 271 -2.11 -8.55 -28.38
CA ALA A 271 -1.64 -9.87 -28.00
C ALA A 271 -0.36 -9.81 -27.16
N ILE A 272 0.60 -8.95 -27.51
CA ILE A 272 1.83 -8.73 -26.72
C ILE A 272 1.47 -8.13 -25.36
N ASP A 273 0.60 -7.12 -25.31
CA ASP A 273 0.17 -6.47 -24.08
C ASP A 273 -0.48 -7.47 -23.10
N GLU A 274 -1.41 -8.30 -23.59
CA GLU A 274 -2.05 -9.33 -22.76
C GLU A 274 -1.05 -10.43 -22.34
N ALA A 275 -0.06 -10.75 -23.18
CA ALA A 275 1.02 -11.69 -22.83
C ALA A 275 1.92 -11.13 -21.73
N VAL A 276 2.35 -9.87 -21.82
CA VAL A 276 3.14 -9.16 -20.80
C VAL A 276 2.35 -9.07 -19.50
N LYS A 277 1.09 -8.65 -19.57
CA LYS A 277 0.18 -8.59 -18.41
C LYS A 277 0.03 -9.95 -17.72
N THR A 278 -0.12 -11.02 -18.49
CA THR A 278 -0.23 -12.38 -17.95
C THR A 278 1.10 -12.83 -17.32
N HIS A 279 2.23 -12.50 -17.96
CA HIS A 279 3.56 -12.81 -17.46
C HIS A 279 3.84 -12.09 -16.12
N ASP A 280 3.57 -10.79 -16.05
CA ASP A 280 3.78 -9.97 -14.86
C ASP A 280 2.93 -10.44 -13.69
N LYS A 281 1.65 -10.76 -13.95
CA LYS A 281 0.76 -11.33 -12.93
C LYS A 281 1.33 -12.63 -12.37
N ARG A 282 1.86 -13.52 -13.21
CA ARG A 282 2.49 -14.78 -12.76
C ARG A 282 3.77 -14.53 -11.96
N HIS A 283 4.61 -13.59 -12.41
CA HIS A 283 5.82 -13.20 -11.69
C HIS A 283 5.52 -12.64 -10.31
N LEU A 284 4.54 -11.73 -10.21
CA LEU A 284 4.16 -11.09 -8.96
C LEU A 284 3.58 -12.11 -7.95
N VAL A 285 2.76 -13.06 -8.41
CA VAL A 285 2.26 -14.14 -7.54
C VAL A 285 3.39 -15.03 -7.01
N ARG A 286 4.34 -15.40 -7.87
CA ARG A 286 5.52 -16.19 -7.46
C ARG A 286 6.40 -15.43 -6.48
N TYR A 287 6.66 -14.15 -6.75
CA TYR A 287 7.43 -13.28 -5.89
C TYR A 287 6.80 -13.14 -4.50
N ASN A 288 5.50 -12.87 -4.42
CA ASN A 288 4.79 -12.81 -3.13
C ASN A 288 4.84 -14.14 -2.38
N LYS A 289 4.70 -15.27 -3.09
CA LYS A 289 4.81 -16.59 -2.48
C LYS A 289 6.23 -16.83 -1.92
N PHE A 290 7.25 -16.40 -2.66
CA PHE A 290 8.64 -16.50 -2.24
C PHE A 290 8.94 -15.63 -1.01
N LEU A 291 8.49 -14.38 -0.98
CA LEU A 291 8.62 -13.50 0.19
C LEU A 291 7.97 -14.12 1.43
N ARG A 292 6.78 -14.73 1.28
CA ARG A 292 6.12 -15.43 2.38
C ARG A 292 6.92 -16.64 2.87
N MET A 293 7.48 -17.43 1.96
CA MET A 293 8.38 -18.53 2.37
C MET A 293 9.64 -18.03 3.05
N GLN A 294 10.24 -16.91 2.60
CA GLN A 294 11.41 -16.32 3.24
C GLN A 294 11.10 -15.83 4.65
N PHE A 295 9.93 -15.21 4.85
CA PHE A 295 9.44 -14.83 6.16
C PHE A 295 9.34 -16.05 7.09
N ASP A 296 8.60 -17.09 6.67
CA ASP A 296 8.39 -18.30 7.47
C ASP A 296 9.72 -19.02 7.79
N THR A 297 10.63 -19.10 6.83
CA THR A 297 11.94 -19.76 7.00
C THR A 297 12.90 -18.97 7.88
N ARG A 298 12.95 -17.63 7.74
CA ARG A 298 13.80 -16.77 8.58
C ARG A 298 13.31 -16.76 10.02
N LEU A 299 12.00 -16.64 10.26
CA LEU A 299 11.44 -16.78 11.62
C LEU A 299 11.72 -18.17 12.21
N GLY A 300 11.55 -19.22 11.40
CA GLY A 300 11.79 -20.60 11.83
C GLY A 300 13.28 -20.89 12.13
N MET A 301 14.22 -20.26 11.43
CA MET A 301 15.66 -20.49 11.61
C MET A 301 16.19 -19.93 12.94
N TRP A 302 15.55 -18.90 13.47
CA TRP A 302 15.85 -18.34 14.79
C TRP A 302 15.01 -18.98 15.91
N SER A 303 14.20 -20.00 15.58
CA SER A 303 13.47 -20.79 16.58
C SER A 303 14.45 -21.74 17.28
N PRO A 304 14.46 -21.80 18.63
CA PRO A 304 15.30 -22.75 19.35
C PRO A 304 14.93 -24.19 18.98
N LYS A 305 15.95 -25.04 18.77
CA LYS A 305 15.79 -26.50 18.70
C LYS A 305 15.53 -27.10 20.07
#